data_AF-A0A9P6HMS1-F1
#
_entry.id   AF-A0A9P6HMS1-F1
#
_cell.length_a   1.000
_cell.length_b   1.000
_cell.length_c   1.000
_cell.angle_alpha   90.00
_cell.angle_beta   90.00
_cell.angle_gamma   90.00
#
_symmetry.space_group_name_H-M   'P 1'
#
loop_
_entity.id
_entity.type
_entity.pdbx_description
1 polymer ?
#
loop_
_entity_poly.entity_id
_entity_poly.type
_entity_poly.pdbx_seq_one_letter_code
_entity_poly.pdbx_strand_id
1 'polypeptide(L)'
;RVTIGRSTVVLKAMSDQWPKKKLVVKVSWPTTGRVSESDFLKKAMEEAEHSEGRWATKHLPHMFWAGNIDFGTGSTFGSVANLFEGAEFVGEKFVYERCALRVIIQEELHPLKSLGDVKEIGQVFVDVACVHRWLHDHPGILHRDPSPNNIM
;
A
#
# COMPACT_ATOMS: atom_id res chain seq x y z
N ARG A 1 2.36 -12.62 17.75
CA ARG A 1 2.64 -11.63 16.69
C ARG A 1 3.17 -12.42 15.51
N VAL A 2 2.38 -12.61 14.46
CA VAL A 2 2.81 -13.42 13.32
C VAL A 2 3.33 -12.46 12.26
N THR A 3 4.63 -12.53 11.99
CA THR A 3 5.26 -11.86 10.86
C THR A 3 4.85 -12.63 9.60
N ILE A 4 3.92 -12.09 8.82
CA ILE A 4 3.52 -12.68 7.53
C ILE A 4 3.68 -11.59 6.46
N GLY A 5 4.73 -11.71 5.64
CA GLY A 5 4.94 -10.87 4.46
C GLY A 5 6.42 -10.61 4.17
N ARG A 6 6.89 -10.96 2.97
CA ARG A 6 8.19 -10.47 2.48
C ARG A 6 8.07 -8.95 2.31
N SER A 7 8.92 -8.20 3.01
CA SER A 7 9.14 -6.76 2.87
C SER A 7 8.06 -5.79 3.40
N THR A 8 6.91 -6.25 3.91
CA THR A 8 5.89 -5.39 4.56
C THR A 8 5.43 -5.97 5.89
N VAL A 9 5.43 -5.14 6.93
CA VAL A 9 4.91 -5.42 8.27
C VAL A 9 3.63 -4.62 8.47
N VAL A 10 2.56 -5.29 8.91
CA VAL A 10 1.26 -4.67 9.14
C VAL A 10 0.94 -4.74 10.63
N LEU A 11 0.71 -3.59 11.26
CA LEU A 11 0.47 -3.46 12.70
C LEU A 11 -0.89 -2.83 12.94
N LYS A 12 -1.67 -3.38 13.88
CA LYS A 12 -2.84 -2.68 14.42
C LYS A 12 -2.36 -1.54 15.31
N ALA A 13 -3.01 -0.39 15.21
CA ALA A 13 -2.66 0.81 15.95
C ALA A 13 -3.91 1.58 16.42
N MET A 14 -3.69 2.44 17.41
CA MET A 14 -4.61 3.47 17.88
C MET A 14 -3.81 4.77 17.98
N SER A 15 -4.48 5.91 17.85
CA SER A 15 -3.84 7.23 17.92
C SER A 15 -4.80 8.25 18.52
N ASP A 16 -4.27 9.12 19.39
CA ASP A 16 -5.03 10.23 19.96
C ASP A 16 -5.45 11.26 18.88
N GLN A 17 -4.76 11.28 17.74
CA GLN A 17 -5.13 12.09 16.58
C GLN A 17 -6.42 11.58 15.91
N TRP A 18 -6.72 10.28 16.02
CA TRP A 18 -7.92 9.63 15.47
C TRP A 18 -8.57 8.70 16.51
N PRO A 19 -9.12 9.27 17.61
CA PRO A 19 -9.45 8.51 18.82
C PRO A 19 -10.60 7.51 18.64
N LYS A 20 -11.39 7.63 17.57
CA LYS A 20 -12.54 6.75 17.25
C LYS A 20 -12.25 5.78 16.11
N LYS A 21 -11.01 5.71 15.62
CA LYS A 21 -10.64 4.92 14.45
C LYS A 21 -9.74 3.75 14.85
N LYS A 22 -10.07 2.57 14.33
CA LYS A 22 -9.14 1.44 14.34
C LYS A 22 -8.18 1.62 13.16
N LEU A 23 -6.89 1.63 13.45
CA LEU A 23 -5.88 1.95 12.46
C LEU A 23 -5.02 0.74 12.16
N VAL A 24 -4.47 0.75 10.95
CA VAL A 24 -3.43 -0.15 10.51
C VAL A 24 -2.23 0.67 10.04
N VAL A 25 -1.05 0.31 10.52
CA VAL A 25 0.24 0.86 10.10
C VAL A 25 0.93 -0.18 9.24
N LYS A 26 1.15 0.13 7.96
CA LYS A 26 1.92 -0.68 7.02
C LYS A 26 3.33 -0.08 6.94
N VAL A 27 4.33 -0.88 7.31
CA VAL A 27 5.75 -0.52 7.27
C VAL A 27 6.42 -1.40 6.22
N SER A 28 7.05 -0.81 5.21
CA SER A 28 7.62 -1.56 4.10
C SER A 28 8.96 -0.99 3.64
N TRP A 29 9.76 -1.82 2.96
CA TRP A 29 11.02 -1.41 2.33
C TRP A 29 11.00 -1.62 0.82
N PRO A 30 10.14 -0.89 0.07
CA PRO A 30 10.16 -0.94 -1.38
C PRO A 30 11.42 -0.27 -1.94
N THR A 31 11.73 -0.64 -3.17
CA THR A 31 12.81 -0.03 -3.94
C THR A 31 12.37 1.36 -4.38
N THR A 32 13.30 2.32 -4.44
CA THR A 32 12.98 3.74 -4.58
C THR A 32 12.25 4.07 -5.89
N GLY A 33 12.49 3.29 -6.94
CA GLY A 33 11.80 3.42 -8.23
C GLY A 33 10.34 2.92 -8.22
N ARG A 34 9.88 2.24 -7.17
CA ARG A 34 8.53 1.69 -7.10
C ARG A 34 7.51 2.76 -6.70
N VAL A 35 6.57 3.02 -7.61
CA VAL A 35 5.38 3.86 -7.37
C VAL A 35 4.68 3.43 -6.08
N SER A 36 4.29 4.40 -5.25
CA SER A 36 3.71 4.10 -3.95
C SER A 36 2.23 3.75 -4.03
N GLU A 37 1.77 2.91 -3.09
CA GLU A 37 0.35 2.61 -2.91
C GLU A 37 -0.44 3.91 -2.65
N SER A 38 0.14 4.86 -1.91
CA SER A 38 -0.44 6.19 -1.70
C SER A 38 -0.59 6.98 -3.00
N ASP A 39 0.33 6.88 -3.96
CA ASP A 39 0.21 7.57 -5.25
C ASP A 39 -0.91 6.95 -6.11
N PHE A 40 -1.00 5.62 -6.14
CA PHE A 40 -2.10 4.93 -6.82
C PHE A 40 -3.45 5.29 -6.20
N LEU A 41 -3.54 5.30 -4.88
CA LEU A 41 -4.77 5.65 -4.18
C LEU A 41 -5.14 7.12 -4.41
N LYS A 42 -4.18 8.04 -4.31
CA LYS A 42 -4.40 9.46 -4.58
C LYS A 42 -4.94 9.68 -6.00
N LYS A 43 -4.31 9.06 -7.00
CA LYS A 43 -4.78 9.13 -8.39
C LYS A 43 -6.21 8.58 -8.54
N ALA A 44 -6.50 7.44 -7.91
CA ALA A 44 -7.84 6.85 -7.95
C ALA A 44 -8.89 7.74 -7.25
N MET A 45 -8.55 8.35 -6.12
CA MET A 45 -9.44 9.26 -5.40
C MET A 45 -9.73 10.53 -6.20
N GLU A 46 -8.70 11.17 -6.77
CA GLU A 46 -8.85 12.34 -7.64
C GLU A 46 -9.76 12.03 -8.84
N GLU A 47 -9.53 10.89 -9.52
CA GLU A 47 -10.38 10.46 -10.64
C GLU A 47 -11.84 10.19 -10.22
N ALA A 48 -12.04 9.60 -9.03
CA ALA A 48 -13.38 9.29 -8.52
C ALA A 48 -14.17 10.55 -8.12
N GLU A 49 -13.49 11.61 -7.65
CA GLU A 49 -14.13 12.86 -7.26
C GLU A 49 -14.58 13.72 -8.46
N HIS A 50 -13.87 13.62 -9.58
CA HIS A 50 -14.08 14.44 -10.78
C HIS A 50 -14.90 13.76 -11.89
N SER A 51 -15.31 12.50 -11.71
CA SER A 51 -16.07 11.72 -12.71
C SER A 51 -17.40 11.20 -12.17
N GLU A 52 -18.15 10.47 -13.01
CA GLU A 52 -19.29 9.65 -12.58
C GLU A 52 -18.88 8.50 -11.63
N GLY A 53 -17.57 8.31 -11.43
CA GLY A 53 -16.96 7.30 -10.57
C GLY A 53 -17.04 7.54 -9.06
N ARG A 54 -17.80 8.53 -8.58
CA ARG A 54 -17.87 8.86 -7.13
C ARG A 54 -18.21 7.65 -6.25
N TRP A 55 -18.99 6.70 -6.76
CA TRP A 55 -19.30 5.46 -6.03
C TRP A 55 -18.03 4.65 -5.67
N ALA A 56 -16.97 4.70 -6.49
CA ALA A 56 -15.73 3.98 -6.27
C ALA A 56 -15.01 4.42 -4.99
N THR A 57 -15.19 5.66 -4.55
CA THR A 57 -14.64 6.16 -3.27
C THR A 57 -15.04 5.33 -2.05
N LYS A 58 -16.20 4.65 -2.11
CA LYS A 58 -16.67 3.76 -1.04
C LYS A 58 -15.92 2.43 -0.98
N HIS A 59 -15.20 2.09 -2.04
CA HIS A 59 -14.48 0.83 -2.22
C HIS A 59 -12.95 1.03 -2.26
N LEU A 60 -12.47 2.26 -2.01
CA LEU A 60 -11.06 2.60 -1.91
C LEU A 60 -10.66 2.71 -0.42
N PRO A 61 -9.47 2.21 -0.02
CA PRO A 61 -8.99 2.36 1.34
C PRO A 61 -8.91 3.83 1.77
N HIS A 62 -9.30 4.13 3.01
CA HIS A 62 -9.15 5.47 3.56
C HIS A 62 -7.79 5.61 4.25
N MET A 63 -6.91 6.42 3.65
CA MET A 63 -5.54 6.64 4.10
C MET A 63 -5.42 7.97 4.86
N PHE A 64 -4.87 7.92 6.06
CA PHE A 64 -4.68 9.10 6.91
C PHE A 64 -3.31 9.75 6.72
N TRP A 65 -2.29 8.94 6.45
CA TRP A 65 -0.93 9.42 6.26
C TRP A 65 -0.11 8.41 5.45
N ALA A 66 0.79 8.91 4.62
CA ALA A 66 1.82 8.10 3.97
C ALA A 66 3.09 8.93 3.78
N GLY A 67 4.23 8.27 3.93
CA GLY A 67 5.52 8.92 3.75
C GLY A 67 6.68 7.95 3.75
N ASN A 68 7.80 8.41 3.19
CA ASN A 68 9.08 7.75 3.34
C ASN A 68 9.80 8.34 4.55
N ILE A 69 10.44 7.50 5.35
CA ILE A 69 11.27 7.93 6.47
C ILE A 69 12.68 8.22 5.95
N ASP A 70 13.12 9.47 6.11
CA ASP A 70 14.50 9.85 5.87
C ASP A 70 15.33 9.64 7.13
N PHE A 71 16.33 8.77 7.03
CA PHE A 71 17.27 8.51 8.12
C PHE A 71 18.49 9.45 8.09
N GLY A 72 18.65 10.25 7.02
CA GLY A 72 19.83 11.06 6.78
C GLY A 72 21.04 10.24 6.31
N THR A 73 21.99 10.93 5.70
CA THR A 73 23.21 10.33 5.10
C THR A 73 24.16 9.72 6.13
N GLY A 74 24.17 10.23 7.36
CA GLY A 74 25.01 9.74 8.46
C GLY A 74 24.44 8.53 9.23
N SER A 75 23.24 8.07 8.89
CA SER A 75 22.67 6.86 9.52
C SER A 75 23.38 5.60 9.05
N THR A 76 23.24 4.50 9.79
CA THR A 76 23.67 3.17 9.31
C THR A 76 23.05 2.83 7.95
N PHE A 77 21.78 3.21 7.73
CA PHE A 77 21.10 2.98 6.47
C PHE A 77 21.74 3.76 5.31
N GLY A 78 22.02 5.04 5.52
CA GLY A 78 22.71 5.89 4.55
C GLY A 78 24.14 5.44 4.27
N SER A 79 24.92 5.16 5.33
CA SER A 79 26.30 4.69 5.22
C SER A 79 26.41 3.36 4.47
N VAL A 80 25.53 2.40 4.75
CA VAL A 80 25.51 1.11 4.03
C VAL A 80 25.10 1.29 2.57
N ALA A 81 24.10 2.13 2.28
CA ALA A 81 23.72 2.45 0.90
C ALA A 81 24.90 3.05 0.11
N ASN A 82 25.63 4.01 0.70
CA ASN A 82 26.79 4.63 0.07
C ASN A 82 27.92 3.62 -0.21
N LEU A 83 28.14 2.64 0.67
CA LEU A 83 29.11 1.57 0.45
C LEU A 83 28.75 0.70 -0.77
N PHE A 84 27.47 0.40 -0.95
CA PHE A 84 27.00 -0.41 -2.09
C PHE A 84 26.92 0.37 -3.41
N GLU A 85 26.66 1.68 -3.39
CA GLU A 85 26.63 2.51 -4.60
C GLU A 85 28.00 2.58 -5.32
N GLY A 86 29.09 2.42 -4.56
CA GLY A 86 30.46 2.37 -5.10
C GLY A 86 31.04 0.95 -5.22
N ALA A 87 30.25 -0.10 -4.98
CA ALA A 87 30.77 -1.46 -4.96
C ALA A 87 30.96 -2.04 -6.38
N GLU A 88 31.96 -2.92 -6.49
CA GLU A 88 32.17 -3.78 -7.65
C GLU A 88 31.88 -5.24 -7.27
N PHE A 89 31.29 -6.01 -8.17
CA PHE A 89 31.03 -7.43 -7.99
C PHE A 89 31.73 -8.21 -9.10
N VAL A 90 32.77 -8.97 -8.74
CA VAL A 90 33.55 -9.81 -9.67
C VAL A 90 34.06 -9.01 -10.89
N GLY A 91 34.53 -7.77 -10.66
CA GLY A 91 35.04 -6.89 -11.71
C GLY A 91 33.96 -6.21 -12.56
N GLU A 92 32.68 -6.41 -12.25
CA GLU A 92 31.57 -5.70 -12.88
C GLU A 92 30.96 -4.66 -11.91
N LYS A 93 30.32 -3.65 -12.50
CA LYS A 93 29.61 -2.64 -11.72
C LYS A 93 28.42 -3.29 -10.99
N PHE A 94 28.42 -3.24 -9.66
CA PHE A 94 27.26 -3.65 -8.89
C PHE A 94 26.15 -2.59 -9.01
N VAL A 95 24.94 -3.02 -9.39
CA VAL A 95 23.77 -2.13 -9.42
C VAL A 95 23.02 -2.30 -8.11
N TYR A 96 23.28 -1.41 -7.16
CA TYR A 96 22.57 -1.39 -5.90
C TYR A 96 21.13 -0.90 -6.09
N GLU A 97 20.16 -1.74 -5.74
CA GLU A 97 18.74 -1.38 -5.72
C GLU A 97 18.40 -0.72 -4.38
N ARG A 98 18.46 0.62 -4.35
CA ARG A 98 18.20 1.39 -3.12
C ARG A 98 16.74 1.21 -2.67
N CYS A 99 16.55 0.89 -1.40
CA CYS A 99 15.24 0.82 -0.76
C CYS A 99 14.96 2.07 0.09
N ALA A 100 13.69 2.41 0.27
CA ALA A 100 13.23 3.42 1.21
C ALA A 100 12.34 2.77 2.27
N LEU A 101 12.45 3.19 3.54
CA LEU A 101 11.44 2.81 4.53
C LEU A 101 10.18 3.64 4.27
N ARG A 102 9.09 2.97 3.89
CA ARG A 102 7.80 3.58 3.63
C ARG A 102 6.80 3.17 4.70
N VAL A 103 6.10 4.16 5.24
CA VAL A 103 5.06 3.97 6.24
C VAL A 103 3.74 4.51 5.69
N ILE A 104 2.67 3.75 5.89
CA ILE A 104 1.29 4.12 5.55
C ILE A 104 0.43 3.89 6.80
N ILE A 105 -0.42 4.86 7.12
CA ILE A 105 -1.43 4.79 8.18
C ILE A 105 -2.80 4.88 7.51
N GLN A 106 -3.64 3.87 7.72
CA GLN A 106 -4.98 3.79 7.15
C GLN A 106 -5.98 3.20 8.15
N GLU A 107 -7.26 3.26 7.82
CA GLU A 107 -8.31 2.57 8.58
C GLU A 107 -8.15 1.04 8.47
N GLU A 108 -8.49 0.31 9.53
CA GLU A 108 -8.51 -1.16 9.52
C GLU A 108 -9.59 -1.65 8.55
N LEU A 109 -9.20 -2.47 7.58
CA LEU A 109 -10.10 -3.13 6.62
C LEU A 109 -10.48 -4.53 7.10
N HIS A 110 -11.57 -5.08 6.58
CA HIS A 110 -12.17 -6.32 7.09
C HIS A 110 -11.97 -7.49 6.11
N PRO A 111 -11.29 -8.57 6.52
CA PRO A 111 -10.97 -9.65 5.59
C PRO A 111 -12.25 -10.30 5.03
N LEU A 112 -12.25 -10.64 3.74
CA LEU A 112 -13.40 -11.29 3.08
C LEU A 112 -13.92 -12.52 3.84
N LYS A 113 -13.03 -13.24 4.54
CA LYS A 113 -13.36 -14.41 5.36
C LYS A 113 -14.24 -14.12 6.58
N SER A 114 -14.43 -12.86 6.98
CA SER A 114 -15.36 -12.51 8.05
C SER A 114 -16.82 -12.43 7.60
N LEU A 115 -17.08 -12.50 6.28
CA LEU A 115 -18.44 -12.53 5.76
C LEU A 115 -19.06 -13.91 6.00
N GLY A 116 -20.29 -13.92 6.55
CA GLY A 116 -21.04 -15.13 6.85
C GLY A 116 -22.29 -15.33 5.99
N ASP A 117 -22.84 -14.26 5.43
CA ASP A 117 -24.07 -14.30 4.65
C ASP A 117 -23.78 -14.40 3.14
N VAL A 118 -24.49 -15.30 2.46
CA VAL A 118 -24.27 -15.59 1.03
C VAL A 118 -24.62 -14.40 0.14
N LYS A 119 -25.63 -13.60 0.50
CA LYS A 119 -26.01 -12.40 -0.26
C LYS A 119 -24.95 -11.31 -0.09
N GLU A 120 -24.42 -11.13 1.12
CA GLU A 120 -23.31 -10.22 1.39
C GLU A 120 -22.07 -10.59 0.58
N ILE A 121 -21.71 -11.89 0.58
CA ILE A 121 -20.60 -12.41 -0.22
C ILE A 121 -20.83 -12.09 -1.71
N GLY A 122 -22.01 -12.40 -2.24
CA GLY A 122 -22.36 -12.12 -3.63
C GLY A 122 -22.21 -10.64 -4.00
N GLN A 123 -22.68 -9.74 -3.14
CA GLN A 123 -22.54 -8.30 -3.37
C GLN A 123 -21.08 -7.86 -3.34
N VAL A 124 -20.28 -8.32 -2.37
CA VAL A 124 -18.86 -7.95 -2.28
C VAL A 124 -18.08 -8.43 -3.51
N PHE A 125 -18.37 -9.62 -4.04
CA PHE A 125 -17.74 -10.07 -5.29
C PHE A 125 -18.05 -9.16 -6.47
N VAL A 126 -19.30 -8.70 -6.59
CA VAL A 126 -19.70 -7.74 -7.64
C VAL A 126 -18.98 -6.42 -7.44
N ASP A 127 -18.95 -5.89 -6.22
CA ASP A 127 -18.30 -4.61 -5.89
C ASP A 127 -16.80 -4.65 -6.20
N VAL A 128 -16.12 -5.76 -5.85
CA VAL A 128 -14.71 -5.99 -6.16
C VAL A 128 -14.47 -5.98 -7.67
N ALA A 129 -15.29 -6.70 -8.45
CA ALA A 129 -15.15 -6.74 -9.90
C ALA A 129 -15.39 -5.35 -10.52
N CYS A 130 -16.43 -4.65 -10.07
CA CYS A 130 -16.77 -3.31 -10.52
C CYS A 130 -15.64 -2.32 -10.24
N VAL A 131 -15.12 -2.27 -9.00
CA VAL A 131 -14.06 -1.31 -8.64
C VAL A 131 -12.75 -1.60 -9.36
N HIS A 132 -12.39 -2.88 -9.56
CA HIS A 132 -11.19 -3.25 -10.32
C HIS A 132 -11.32 -2.87 -11.80
N ARG A 133 -12.50 -3.09 -12.40
CA ARG A 133 -12.77 -2.65 -13.78
C ARG A 133 -12.71 -1.13 -13.89
N TRP A 134 -13.32 -0.43 -12.93
CA TRP A 134 -13.30 1.03 -12.88
C TRP A 134 -11.86 1.57 -12.76
N LEU A 135 -11.05 1.01 -11.86
CA LEU A 135 -9.63 1.35 -11.69
C LEU A 135 -8.82 1.15 -12.98
N HIS A 136 -9.11 0.08 -13.73
CA HIS A 136 -8.47 -0.16 -15.02
C HIS A 136 -8.89 0.88 -16.07
N ASP A 137 -10.20 1.11 -16.22
CA ASP A 137 -10.75 1.92 -17.31
C ASP A 137 -10.55 3.42 -17.13
N HIS A 138 -10.46 3.92 -15.89
CA HIS A 138 -10.43 5.36 -15.60
C HIS A 138 -9.02 5.82 -15.21
N PRO A 139 -8.47 5.51 -14.02
CA PRO A 139 -7.11 5.93 -13.69
C PRO A 139 -6.02 5.05 -14.31
N GLY A 140 -6.34 4.02 -15.10
CA GLY A 140 -5.36 3.14 -15.74
C GLY A 140 -4.57 2.28 -14.76
N ILE A 141 -5.17 1.89 -13.64
CA ILE A 141 -4.54 1.16 -12.55
C ILE A 141 -4.92 -0.33 -12.62
N LEU A 142 -3.91 -1.19 -12.62
CA LEU A 142 -4.06 -2.64 -12.54
C LEU A 142 -3.47 -3.15 -11.22
N HIS A 143 -4.27 -3.81 -10.39
CA HIS A 143 -3.85 -4.31 -9.07
C HIS A 143 -2.77 -5.40 -9.16
N ARG A 144 -2.80 -6.26 -10.20
CA ARG A 144 -1.83 -7.35 -10.49
C ARG A 144 -1.65 -8.45 -9.44
N ASP A 145 -2.29 -8.34 -8.28
CA ASP A 145 -2.24 -9.33 -7.21
C ASP A 145 -3.58 -9.45 -6.44
N PRO A 146 -4.73 -9.61 -7.14
CA PRO A 146 -6.00 -9.84 -6.47
C PRO A 146 -5.99 -11.21 -5.81
N SER A 147 -6.11 -11.24 -4.49
CA SER A 147 -6.19 -12.49 -3.71
C SER A 147 -7.12 -12.30 -2.50
N PRO A 148 -7.66 -13.39 -1.91
CA PRO A 148 -8.50 -13.29 -0.71
C PRO A 148 -7.80 -12.68 0.52
N ASN A 149 -6.47 -12.52 0.49
CA ASN A 149 -5.71 -11.86 1.55
C ASN A 149 -5.50 -10.35 1.26
N ASN A 150 -5.66 -9.91 0.01
CA ASN A 150 -5.49 -8.53 -0.43
C ASN A 150 -6.82 -7.81 -0.68
N ILE A 151 -7.94 -8.56 -0.70
CA ILE A 151 -9.30 -8.04 -0.80
C ILE A 151 -9.89 -7.99 0.62
N MET A 152 -10.24 -6.79 1.08
CA MET A 152 -10.70 -6.48 2.44
C MET A 152 -11.75 -5.37 2.44
#